data_AF-A0A1J4P242-F1
#
_entry.id   AF-A0A1J4P242-F1
#
_cell.length_a   1.000
_cell.length_b   1.000
_cell.length_c   1.000
_cell.angle_alpha   90.00
_cell.angle_beta   90.00
_cell.angle_gamma   90.00
#
_symmetry.space_group_name_H-M   'P 1'
#
loop_
_entity.id
_entity.type
_entity.pdbx_description
1 polymer ?
#
loop_
_entity_poly.entity_id
_entity_poly.type
_entity_poly.pdbx_seq_one_letter_code
_entity_poly.pdbx_strand_id
1 'polypeptide(L)'
;MGQALGSPQGEIAHFHSERDVDLHLTEQAIRRLSRDLRAAGAVRIVPGSQWVTIRLDAVSDVDLLITLVSVALQAHQARPVPPEGTAGPGCNDQRGAGFVKVDFGSV
;
A
#
# COMPACT_ATOMS: atom_id res chain seq x y z
N MET A 1 -4.72 11.90 12.45
CA MET A 1 -3.98 12.89 11.65
C MET A 1 -2.77 12.16 11.10
N GLY A 2 -2.79 11.84 9.81
CA GLY A 2 -1.72 11.11 9.15
C GLY A 2 -0.77 12.02 8.36
N GLN A 3 0.37 11.47 7.95
CA GLN A 3 1.24 12.10 6.95
C GLN A 3 0.98 11.44 5.59
N ALA A 4 1.07 12.19 4.51
CA ALA A 4 0.86 11.65 3.16
C ALA A 4 2.04 11.98 2.26
N LEU A 5 2.41 11.02 1.41
CA LEU A 5 3.35 11.21 0.31
C LEU A 5 2.54 11.30 -0.98
N GLY A 6 2.76 12.38 -1.73
CA GLY A 6 2.09 12.66 -2.98
C GLY A 6 3.00 12.55 -4.20
N SER A 7 2.38 12.31 -5.35
CA SER A 7 2.95 12.45 -6.69
C SER A 7 2.08 13.44 -7.49
N PRO A 8 2.55 13.92 -8.66
CA PRO A 8 1.71 14.71 -9.56
C PRO A 8 0.41 13.99 -9.98
N GLN A 9 0.37 12.66 -9.89
CA GLN A 9 -0.79 11.83 -10.22
C GLN A 9 -1.73 11.61 -9.02
N GLY A 10 -1.38 12.13 -7.84
CA GLY A 10 -2.14 11.98 -6.60
C GLY A 10 -1.33 11.34 -5.48
N GLU A 11 -2.01 11.05 -4.38
CA GLU A 11 -1.42 10.45 -3.19
C GLU A 11 -0.96 9.01 -3.46
N ILE A 12 0.24 8.68 -2.98
CA ILE A 12 0.87 7.37 -3.17
C ILE A 12 1.02 6.58 -1.87
N ALA A 13 1.13 7.27 -0.73
CA ALA A 13 1.21 6.65 0.58
C ALA A 13 0.52 7.52 1.63
N HIS A 14 -0.22 6.89 2.53
CA HIS A 14 -0.84 7.51 3.70
C HIS A 14 -0.38 6.81 4.97
N PHE A 15 0.24 7.55 5.89
CA PHE A 15 0.69 7.06 7.18
C PHE A 15 -0.40 7.36 8.21
N HIS A 16 -1.14 6.34 8.65
CA HIS A 16 -2.23 6.50 9.62
C HIS A 16 -1.71 6.60 11.07
N SER A 17 -0.57 5.96 11.35
CA SER A 17 0.14 5.93 12.62
C SER A 17 1.62 5.59 12.37
N GLU A 18 2.47 5.56 13.41
CA GLU A 18 3.90 5.18 13.28
C GLU A 18 4.13 3.83 12.56
N ARG A 19 3.15 2.92 12.64
CA ARG A 19 3.29 1.55 12.18
C ARG A 19 2.40 1.17 11.02
N ASP A 20 1.37 1.95 10.69
CA ASP A 20 0.39 1.55 9.68
C ASP A 20 0.42 2.53 8.50
N VAL A 21 0.70 1.99 7.31
CA VAL A 21 0.83 2.75 6.07
C VAL A 21 -0.07 2.14 5.01
N ASP A 22 -0.95 2.94 4.41
CA ASP A 22 -1.59 2.57 3.16
C ASP A 22 -0.75 3.02 1.98
N LEU A 23 -0.55 2.12 1.03
CA LEU A 23 0.17 2.38 -0.19
C LEU A 23 -0.77 2.21 -1.39
N HIS A 24 -0.85 3.23 -2.24
CA HIS A 24 -1.64 3.16 -3.47
C HIS A 24 -0.84 2.42 -4.54
N LEU A 25 -1.18 1.16 -4.75
CA LEU A 25 -0.55 0.30 -5.75
C LEU A 25 -1.51 0.03 -6.91
N THR A 26 -0.97 -0.05 -8.12
CA THR A 26 -1.75 -0.54 -9.27
C THR A 26 -2.07 -2.02 -9.08
N GLU A 27 -3.16 -2.51 -9.67
CA GLU A 27 -3.48 -3.94 -9.60
C GLU A 27 -2.35 -4.84 -10.09
N GLN A 28 -1.56 -4.39 -11.07
CA GLN A 28 -0.40 -5.12 -11.57
C GLN A 28 0.70 -5.21 -10.50
N ALA A 29 0.99 -4.11 -9.81
CA ALA A 29 1.94 -4.08 -8.71
C ALA A 29 1.47 -4.97 -7.54
N ILE A 30 0.18 -4.89 -7.18
CA ILE A 30 -0.43 -5.75 -6.16
C ILE A 30 -0.24 -7.22 -6.55
N ARG A 31 -0.58 -7.63 -7.79
CA ARG A 31 -0.40 -9.03 -8.22
C ARG A 31 1.05 -9.49 -8.14
N ARG A 32 1.99 -8.67 -8.62
CA ARG A 32 3.43 -8.97 -8.61
C ARG A 32 3.97 -9.15 -7.19
N LEU A 33 3.62 -8.23 -6.30
CA LEU A 33 4.16 -8.15 -4.95
C LEU A 33 3.38 -9.00 -3.94
N SER A 34 2.18 -9.47 -4.30
CA SER A 34 1.29 -10.17 -3.36
C SER A 34 1.89 -11.42 -2.72
N ARG A 35 2.88 -12.07 -3.35
CA ARG A 35 3.61 -13.19 -2.74
C ARG A 35 4.55 -12.71 -1.64
N ASP A 36 5.37 -11.71 -1.95
CA ASP A 36 6.36 -11.13 -1.03
C ASP A 36 5.67 -10.40 0.14
N LEU A 37 4.59 -9.67 -0.16
CA LEU A 37 3.74 -9.00 0.81
C LEU A 37 3.08 -9.97 1.79
N ARG A 38 2.66 -11.15 1.31
CA ARG A 38 2.10 -12.19 2.17
C ARG A 38 3.16 -12.82 3.07
N ALA A 39 4.37 -13.01 2.56
CA ALA A 39 5.49 -13.53 3.34
C ALA A 39 5.89 -12.58 4.48
N ALA A 40 5.71 -11.26 4.30
CA ALA A 40 5.97 -10.25 5.33
C ALA A 40 4.94 -10.24 6.49
N GLY A 41 3.82 -10.97 6.39
CA GLY A 41 2.89 -11.22 7.50
C GLY A 41 2.08 -10.02 8.02
N ALA A 42 2.32 -8.81 7.50
CA ALA A 42 1.77 -7.56 8.01
C ALA A 42 0.98 -6.77 6.97
N VAL A 43 0.48 -7.43 5.91
CA VAL A 43 -0.18 -6.78 4.78
C VAL A 43 -1.67 -7.09 4.73
N ARG A 44 -2.49 -6.05 4.55
CA ARG A 44 -3.94 -6.14 4.34
C ARG A 44 -4.30 -5.55 2.98
N ILE A 45 -4.92 -6.37 2.16
CA ILE A 45 -5.49 -5.97 0.87
C ILE A 45 -7.00 -5.90 1.03
N VAL A 46 -7.59 -4.73 0.77
CA VAL A 46 -9.04 -4.54 0.85
C VAL A 46 -9.66 -4.75 -0.54
N PRO A 47 -10.59 -5.70 -0.72
CA PRO A 47 -11.27 -5.90 -1.99
C PRO A 47 -11.93 -4.61 -2.49
N GLY A 48 -11.73 -4.28 -3.77
CA GLY A 48 -12.24 -3.05 -4.38
C GLY A 48 -11.45 -1.78 -4.04
N SER A 49 -10.35 -1.90 -3.29
CA SER A 49 -9.42 -0.80 -3.02
C SER A 49 -8.09 -1.00 -3.76
N GLN A 50 -7.55 0.09 -4.30
CA GLN A 50 -6.18 0.14 -4.83
C GLN A 50 -5.16 0.46 -3.73
N TRP A 51 -5.63 0.66 -2.50
CA TRP A 51 -4.79 0.89 -1.33
C TRP A 51 -4.51 -0.44 -0.62
N VAL A 52 -3.24 -0.68 -0.34
CA VAL A 52 -2.76 -1.82 0.44
C VAL A 52 -2.25 -1.30 1.77
N THR A 53 -2.80 -1.77 2.89
CA THR A 53 -2.31 -1.43 4.23
C THR A 53 -1.15 -2.34 4.58
N ILE A 54 -0.06 -1.76 5.06
CA ILE A 54 1.14 -2.44 5.51
C ILE A 54 1.37 -2.01 6.95
N ARG A 55 1.64 -2.98 7.83
CA ARG A 55 2.12 -2.72 9.18
C ARG A 55 3.61 -2.95 9.27
N LEU A 56 4.30 -2.00 9.89
CA LEU A 56 5.74 -1.97 10.11
C LEU A 56 5.99 -2.43 11.54
N ASP A 57 6.19 -3.74 11.71
CA ASP A 57 6.39 -4.37 13.02
C ASP A 57 7.89 -4.58 13.33
N ALA A 58 8.75 -4.58 12.30
CA ALA A 58 10.19 -4.71 12.40
C ALA A 58 10.94 -3.62 11.61
N VAL A 59 12.21 -3.35 11.99
CA VAL A 59 13.06 -2.39 11.27
C VAL A 59 13.28 -2.79 9.81
N SER A 60 13.36 -4.10 9.53
CA SER A 60 13.46 -4.65 8.17
C SER A 60 12.24 -4.34 7.29
N ASP A 61 11.09 -4.01 7.88
CA ASP A 61 9.89 -3.64 7.12
C ASP A 61 10.03 -2.24 6.48
N VAL A 62 10.96 -1.41 6.96
CA VAL A 62 11.25 -0.10 6.38
C VAL A 62 11.89 -0.24 5.00
N ASP A 63 12.81 -1.19 4.81
CA ASP A 63 13.43 -1.45 3.50
C ASP A 63 12.39 -1.98 2.49
N LEU A 64 11.45 -2.80 2.97
CA LEU A 64 10.30 -3.24 2.20
C LEU A 64 9.41 -2.05 1.82
N LEU A 65 9.10 -1.15 2.77
CA LEU A 65 8.32 0.04 2.49
C LEU A 65 8.97 0.92 1.43
N ILE A 66 10.28 1.19 1.52
CA ILE A 66 11.03 1.99 0.55
C ILE A 66 10.93 1.36 -0.85
N THR A 67 11.10 0.04 -0.93
CA THR A 67 10.97 -0.71 -2.18
C THR A 67 9.57 -0.58 -2.77
N LEU A 68 8.54 -0.75 -1.95
CA LEU A 68 7.15 -0.68 -2.38
C LEU A 68 6.74 0.72 -2.81
N VAL A 69 7.16 1.76 -2.08
CA VAL A 69 6.97 3.17 -2.46
C VAL A 69 7.64 3.46 -3.80
N SER A 70 8.84 2.92 -4.04
CA SER A 70 9.54 3.08 -5.32
C SER A 70 8.77 2.43 -6.47
N VAL A 71 8.24 1.21 -6.26
CA VAL A 71 7.39 0.53 -7.24
C VAL A 71 6.09 1.29 -7.48
N ALA A 72 5.47 1.82 -6.41
CA ALA A 72 4.27 2.65 -6.51
C ALA A 72 4.53 3.88 -7.39
N LEU A 73 5.61 4.63 -7.09
CA LEU A 73 6.04 5.80 -7.85
C LEU A 73 6.26 5.47 -9.33
N GLN A 74 7.00 4.42 -9.65
CA GLN A 74 7.24 4.01 -11.03
C GLN A 74 5.94 3.65 -11.76
N ALA A 75 5.02 2.95 -11.08
CA ALA A 75 3.74 2.59 -11.65
C ALA A 75 2.82 3.80 -11.88
N HIS A 76 2.88 4.81 -11.01
CA HIS A 76 2.14 6.07 -11.17
C HIS A 76 2.73 6.95 -12.27
N GLN A 77 4.06 7.00 -12.43
CA GLN A 77 4.72 7.73 -13.51
C GLN A 77 4.42 7.15 -14.90
N ALA A 78 4.18 5.84 -15.00
CA ALA A 78 3.80 5.18 -16.24
C ALA A 78 2.33 5.44 -16.66
N ARG A 79 1.52 6.09 -15.80
CA ARG A 79 0.10 6.36 -16.04
C ARG A 79 -0.12 7.80 -16.53
N PRO A 80 -1.04 8.02 -17.48
CA PRO A 80 -1.50 9.36 -17.82
C PRO A 80 -2.06 10.07 -16.58
N VAL A 81 -1.71 11.35 -16.39
CA VAL A 81 -2.25 12.20 -15.32
C VAL A 81 -3.78 12.24 -15.47
N PRO A 82 -4.55 11.87 -14.43
CA PRO A 82 -6.00 11.99 -14.49
C PRO A 82 -6.40 13.47 -14.57
N PRO A 83 -7.54 13.79 -15.22
CA PRO A 83 -8.03 15.17 -15.30
C PRO A 83 -8.27 15.73 -13.90
N GLU A 84 -7.92 17.02 -13.73
CA GLU A 84 -8.06 17.75 -12.47
C GLU A 84 -9.48 17.61 -11.90
N GLY A 85 -9.60 17.21 -10.63
CA GLY A 85 -10.87 17.01 -9.95
C GLY A 85 -11.37 15.55 -9.85
N THR A 86 -10.69 14.59 -10.48
CA THR A 86 -10.94 13.17 -10.19
C THR A 86 -10.21 12.76 -8.91
N ALA A 87 -10.82 13.01 -7.75
CA ALA A 87 -10.32 12.43 -6.51
C ALA A 87 -10.42 10.91 -6.63
N GLY A 88 -9.27 10.23 -6.66
CA GLY A 88 -9.22 8.77 -6.57
C GLY A 88 -9.89 8.29 -5.29
N PRO A 89 -10.31 7.01 -5.21
CA PRO A 89 -10.86 6.47 -3.98
C PRO A 89 -9.88 6.70 -2.82
N GLY A 90 -10.36 7.25 -1.70
CA GLY A 90 -9.53 7.55 -0.53
C GLY A 90 -8.91 6.31 0.12
N CYS A 91 -7.92 6.55 0.99
CA CYS A 91 -7.22 5.52 1.77
C CYS A 91 -8.19 4.63 2.58
N ASN A 92 -7.68 3.53 3.11
CA ASN A 92 -8.47 2.52 3.81
C ASN A 92 -8.71 2.84 5.30
N ASP A 93 -8.42 4.06 5.78
CA ASP A 93 -8.58 4.47 7.19
C ASP A 93 -10.01 4.22 7.71
N GLN A 94 -11.01 4.54 6.88
CA GLN A 94 -12.43 4.34 7.23
C GLN A 94 -12.96 2.94 6.90
N ARG A 95 -12.16 2.07 6.27
CA ARG A 95 -12.57 0.73 5.83
C ARG A 95 -12.13 -0.36 6.80
N GLY A 96 -12.17 -0.07 8.11
CA GLY A 96 -11.61 -0.92 9.16
C GLY A 96 -11.88 -2.42 8.97
N ALA A 97 -10.82 -3.24 9.12
CA ALA A 97 -10.84 -4.67 9.45
C ALA A 97 -9.37 -5.13 9.57
N GLY A 98 -9.05 -5.96 10.56
CA GLY A 98 -7.69 -6.29 10.97
C GLY A 98 -6.79 -6.93 9.90
N PHE A 99 -5.51 -7.03 10.22
CA PHE A 99 -4.50 -7.68 9.40
C PHE A 99 -4.75 -9.19 9.31
N VAL A 100 -4.64 -9.76 8.12
CA VAL A 100 -4.68 -11.20 7.93
C VAL A 100 -3.28 -11.75 8.23
N LYS A 101 -3.11 -12.46 9.35
CA LYS A 101 -1.96 -13.35 9.53
C LYS A 101 -2.22 -14.59 8.69
N VAL A 102 -1.41 -14.83 7.66
CA VAL A 102 -1.46 -16.11 6.94
C VAL A 102 -0.52 -17.06 7.68
N ASP A 103 -1.04 -18.02 8.43
CA ASP A 103 -0.21 -19.05 9.03
C ASP A 103 0.36 -19.93 7.92
N PHE A 104 1.67 -19.86 7.70
CA PHE A 104 2.38 -20.78 6.82
C PHE A 104 2.52 -22.12 7.54
N GLY A 105 1.52 -22.98 7.38
CA GLY A 105 1.64 -24.38 7.77
C GLY A 105 2.77 -25.05 7.00
N SER A 106 3.72 -25.64 7.73
CA SER A 106 4.80 -26.47 7.21
C SER A 106 4.28 -27.54 6.25
N VAL A 107 4.99 -27.70 5.12
CA VAL A 107 5.09 -28.96 4.39
C VAL A 107 6.56 -29.31 4.24
#